data_AF-A0A939VVN5-F1
#
_entry.id   AF-A0A939VVN5-F1
#
_cell.length_a   1.000
_cell.length_b   1.000
_cell.length_c   1.000
_cell.angle_alpha   90.00
_cell.angle_beta   90.00
_cell.angle_gamma   90.00
#
_symmetry.space_group_name_H-M   'P 1'
#
loop_
_entity.id
_entity.type
_entity.pdbx_description
1 polymer ?
#
loop_
_entity_poly.entity_id
_entity_poly.type
_entity_poly.pdbx_seq_one_letter_code
_entity_poly.pdbx_strand_id
1 'polypeptide(L)'
;MDKITLHDSTVSAQILVEKESASGIKKVAGKVMADLNAITGGKTKVKEFSGKLPKADVAIVPCIVGESAFLTELEQSKKISLKDVTGKWEVYKYILLHTDAVKNLLIVAGSDKLGTIYGLFNISELCGVSPLCYWADSVIPKKNTLKIEIDTKATKEP
;
A
#
# COMPACT_ATOMS: atom_id res chain seq x y z
N MET A 1 7.19 5.15 -14.49
CA MET A 1 6.93 3.98 -13.63
C MET A 1 8.10 3.89 -12.69
N ASP A 2 7.82 4.00 -11.39
CA ASP A 2 8.84 3.99 -10.35
C ASP A 2 9.05 2.55 -9.86
N LYS A 3 10.29 2.20 -9.50
CA LYS A 3 10.63 0.85 -9.04
C LYS A 3 10.81 0.84 -7.54
N ILE A 4 10.13 -0.06 -6.84
CA ILE A 4 10.29 -0.25 -5.39
C ILE A 4 10.61 -1.71 -5.09
N THR A 5 11.61 -1.92 -4.24
CA THR A 5 11.94 -3.23 -3.68
C THR A 5 11.11 -3.42 -2.41
N LEU A 6 10.20 -4.39 -2.44
CA LEU A 6 9.38 -4.76 -1.28
C LEU A 6 10.05 -5.84 -0.42
N HIS A 7 10.87 -6.70 -1.02
CA HIS A 7 11.59 -7.73 -0.28
C HIS A 7 12.92 -8.07 -0.96
N ASP A 8 13.96 -8.22 -0.15
CA ASP A 8 15.25 -8.80 -0.54
C ASP A 8 15.90 -9.46 0.68
N SER A 9 17.19 -9.82 0.59
CA SER A 9 17.92 -10.47 1.69
C SER A 9 18.05 -9.63 2.97
N THR A 10 17.85 -8.32 2.92
CA THR A 10 18.03 -7.40 4.06
C THR A 10 16.77 -6.63 4.42
N VAL A 11 15.82 -6.51 3.50
CA VAL A 11 14.63 -5.66 3.62
C VAL A 11 13.36 -6.48 3.44
N SER A 12 12.35 -6.18 4.26
CA SER A 12 11.02 -6.74 4.11
C SER A 12 9.97 -5.67 4.39
N ALA A 13 9.09 -5.45 3.41
CA ALA A 13 8.04 -4.45 3.48
C ALA A 13 7.06 -4.74 4.62
N GLN A 14 6.67 -3.67 5.31
CA GLN A 14 5.62 -3.70 6.33
C GLN A 14 4.40 -2.96 5.82
N ILE A 15 3.20 -3.43 6.14
CA ILE A 15 1.98 -2.65 5.93
C ILE A 15 1.65 -1.94 7.24
N LEU A 16 1.57 -0.62 7.19
CA LEU A 16 1.24 0.23 8.33
C LEU A 16 -0.10 0.89 8.06
N VAL A 17 -1.07 0.69 8.95
CA VAL A 17 -2.43 1.24 8.79
C VAL A 17 -2.71 2.22 9.91
N GLU A 18 -3.35 3.35 9.64
CA GLU A 18 -3.75 4.26 10.72
C GLU A 18 -4.79 3.58 11.61
N LYS A 19 -4.70 3.82 12.91
CA LYS A 19 -5.65 3.27 13.89
C LYS A 19 -7.09 3.69 13.59
N GLU A 20 -7.26 4.90 13.07
CA GLU A 20 -8.57 5.49 12.72
C GLU A 20 -9.08 5.04 11.34
N SER A 21 -8.29 4.31 10.54
CA SER A 21 -8.73 3.84 9.22
C SER A 21 -9.91 2.88 9.31
N ALA A 22 -10.78 2.94 8.29
CA ALA A 22 -11.93 2.07 8.14
C ALA A 22 -11.58 0.58 8.30
N SER A 23 -12.45 -0.17 8.99
CA SER A 23 -12.24 -1.60 9.28
C SER A 23 -12.05 -2.47 8.03
N GLY A 24 -12.64 -2.08 6.90
CA GLY A 24 -12.46 -2.76 5.61
C GLY A 24 -11.01 -2.68 5.10
N ILE A 25 -10.35 -1.53 5.27
CA ILE A 25 -8.95 -1.36 4.89
C ILE A 25 -8.05 -2.25 5.75
N LYS A 26 -8.27 -2.28 7.08
CA LYS A 26 -7.50 -3.15 7.98
C LYS A 26 -7.61 -4.64 7.58
N LYS A 27 -8.81 -5.10 7.22
CA LYS A 27 -9.04 -6.47 6.73
C LYS A 27 -8.30 -6.74 5.42
N VAL A 28 -8.37 -5.83 4.46
CA VAL A 28 -7.71 -5.98 3.15
C VAL A 28 -6.20 -5.90 3.30
N ALA A 29 -5.67 -4.97 4.08
CA ALA A 29 -4.26 -4.89 4.43
C ALA A 29 -3.75 -6.21 5.03
N GLY A 30 -4.55 -6.88 5.88
CA GLY A 30 -4.24 -8.20 6.40
C GLY A 30 -4.12 -9.28 5.33
N LYS A 31 -4.99 -9.24 4.31
CA LYS A 31 -4.93 -10.17 3.16
C LYS A 31 -3.70 -9.92 2.30
N VAL A 32 -3.44 -8.67 1.93
CA VAL A 32 -2.25 -8.30 1.14
C VAL A 32 -0.96 -8.64 1.89
N MET A 33 -0.90 -8.44 3.21
CA MET A 33 0.23 -8.88 4.02
C MET A 33 0.41 -10.41 3.99
N ALA A 34 -0.69 -11.17 4.01
CA ALA A 34 -0.64 -12.63 3.89
C ALA A 34 -0.13 -13.06 2.52
N ASP A 35 -0.54 -12.38 1.45
CA ASP A 35 -0.04 -12.60 0.10
C ASP A 35 1.47 -12.36 0.01
N LEU A 36 1.95 -11.21 0.52
CA LEU A 36 3.38 -10.89 0.58
C LEU A 36 4.17 -11.95 1.36
N ASN A 37 3.63 -12.42 2.49
CA ASN A 37 4.25 -13.49 3.26
C ASN A 37 4.28 -14.83 2.51
N ALA A 38 3.21 -15.16 1.75
CA ALA A 38 3.16 -16.37 0.95
C ALA A 38 4.22 -16.37 -0.18
N ILE A 39 4.48 -15.19 -0.77
CA ILE A 39 5.51 -15.00 -1.80
C ILE A 39 6.92 -15.09 -1.21
N THR A 40 7.16 -14.39 -0.10
CA THR A 40 8.51 -14.18 0.46
C THR A 40 8.91 -15.24 1.49
N GLY A 41 7.96 -16.05 1.97
CA GLY A 41 8.16 -16.94 3.12
C GLY A 41 8.22 -16.22 4.47
N GLY A 42 7.92 -14.92 4.50
CA GLY A 42 7.90 -14.10 5.72
C GLY A 42 6.75 -14.43 6.68
N LYS A 43 6.80 -13.83 7.88
CA LYS A 43 5.75 -13.94 8.92
C LYS A 43 5.36 -12.56 9.49
N THR A 44 5.49 -11.52 8.69
CA THR A 44 5.23 -10.15 9.12
C THR A 44 3.73 -9.92 9.26
N LYS A 45 3.33 -9.13 10.27
CA LYS A 45 1.93 -8.72 10.47
C LYS A 45 1.77 -7.24 10.16
N VAL A 46 0.55 -6.86 9.78
CA VAL A 46 0.15 -5.46 9.67
C VAL A 46 0.35 -4.79 11.03
N LYS A 47 0.91 -3.59 11.03
CA LYS A 47 1.04 -2.77 12.25
C LYS A 47 0.08 -1.59 12.15
N GLU A 48 -0.51 -1.24 13.28
CA GLU A 48 -1.29 -0.01 13.39
C GLU A 48 -0.41 1.12 13.92
N PHE A 49 -0.65 2.34 13.45
CA PHE A 49 0.03 3.54 13.96
C PHE A 49 -0.96 4.68 14.20
N SER A 50 -0.53 5.65 15.01
CA SER A 50 -1.26 6.89 15.28
C SER A 50 -0.27 8.04 15.32
N GLY A 51 -0.49 9.05 14.49
CA GLY A 51 0.44 10.17 14.32
C GLY A 51 1.72 9.76 13.59
N LYS A 52 2.77 9.39 14.33
CA LYS A 52 4.10 9.14 13.74
C LYS A 52 4.23 7.73 13.20
N LEU A 53 4.89 7.62 12.04
CA LEU A 53 5.23 6.33 11.44
C LEU A 53 6.28 5.58 12.28
N PRO A 54 6.10 4.27 12.54
CA PRO A 54 7.15 3.43 13.10
C PRO A 54 8.33 3.30 12.14
N LYS A 55 9.53 3.05 12.69
CA LYS A 55 10.74 2.85 11.89
C LYS A 55 10.65 1.60 11.03
N ALA A 56 10.89 1.74 9.72
CA ALA A 56 10.93 0.64 8.77
C ALA A 56 11.82 1.00 7.57
N ASP A 57 12.46 0.03 6.93
CA ASP A 57 13.18 0.31 5.68
C ASP A 57 12.20 0.51 4.51
N VAL A 58 11.16 -0.32 4.43
CA VAL A 58 10.10 -0.22 3.43
C VAL A 58 8.74 -0.34 4.12
N ALA A 59 7.84 0.61 3.86
CA ALA A 59 6.48 0.54 4.36
C ALA A 59 5.45 0.90 3.30
N ILE A 60 4.32 0.19 3.34
CA ILE A 60 3.13 0.46 2.54
C ILE A 60 2.05 1.03 3.46
N VAL A 61 1.50 2.19 3.13
CA VAL A 61 0.51 2.90 3.95
C VAL A 61 -0.74 3.19 3.13
N PRO A 62 -1.85 2.47 3.35
CA PRO A 62 -3.13 2.79 2.75
C PRO A 62 -3.80 3.96 3.47
N CYS A 63 -4.18 4.98 2.72
CA CYS A 63 -4.85 6.17 3.20
C CYS A 63 -6.09 6.46 2.34
N ILE A 64 -7.14 6.98 2.97
CA ILE A 64 -8.31 7.57 2.29
C ILE A 64 -8.15 9.09 2.32
N VAL A 65 -8.32 9.73 1.17
CA VAL A 65 -8.32 11.19 1.05
C VAL A 65 -9.49 11.76 1.85
N GLY A 66 -9.22 12.69 2.76
CA GLY A 66 -10.23 13.33 3.61
C GLY A 66 -10.50 12.63 4.94
N GLU A 67 -10.13 11.36 5.12
CA GLU A 67 -10.24 10.65 6.41
C GLU A 67 -8.88 10.46 7.10
N SER A 68 -7.79 10.42 6.34
CA SER A 68 -6.44 10.22 6.86
C SER A 68 -5.81 11.53 7.35
N ALA A 69 -5.55 11.63 8.65
CA ALA A 69 -4.84 12.77 9.24
C ALA A 69 -3.39 12.84 8.72
N PHE A 70 -2.72 11.69 8.62
CA PHE A 70 -1.37 11.58 8.07
C PHE A 70 -1.29 12.10 6.63
N LEU A 71 -2.22 11.71 5.77
CA LEU A 71 -2.23 12.13 4.37
C LEU A 71 -2.53 13.64 4.24
N THR A 72 -3.42 14.15 5.08
CA THR A 72 -3.77 15.58 5.12
C THR A 72 -2.57 16.45 5.52
N GLU A 73 -1.77 16.03 6.50
CA GLU A 73 -0.54 16.75 6.90
C GLU A 73 0.50 16.78 5.77
N LEU A 74 0.63 15.69 5.02
CA LEU A 74 1.52 15.64 3.86
C LEU A 74 1.08 16.57 2.73
N GLU A 75 -0.22 16.70 2.50
CA GLU A 75 -0.76 17.64 1.51
C GLU A 75 -0.58 19.09 1.96
N GLN A 76 -0.85 19.40 3.24
CA GLN A 76 -0.67 20.75 3.81
C GLN A 76 0.79 21.20 3.78
N SER A 77 1.72 20.28 4.03
CA SER A 77 3.17 20.54 3.92
C SER A 77 3.64 20.66 2.45
N LYS A 78 2.73 20.59 1.47
CA LYS A 78 2.99 20.67 0.02
C LYS A 78 3.97 19.62 -0.49
N LYS A 79 4.14 18.52 0.25
CA LYS A 79 5.01 17.40 -0.15
C LYS A 79 4.36 16.52 -1.20
N ILE A 80 3.03 16.50 -1.25
CA ILE A 80 2.24 15.69 -2.18
C ILE A 80 1.11 16.51 -2.80
N SER A 81 0.59 16.04 -3.93
CA SER A 81 -0.62 16.61 -4.54
C SER A 81 -1.65 15.52 -4.80
N LEU A 82 -2.85 15.70 -4.23
CA LEU A 82 -3.96 14.75 -4.28
C LEU A 82 -5.10 15.21 -5.20
N LYS A 83 -4.94 16.33 -5.91
CA LYS A 83 -5.96 16.92 -6.80
C LYS A 83 -6.53 15.94 -7.82
N ASP A 84 -5.71 14.99 -8.26
CA ASP A 84 -6.10 13.99 -9.27
C ASP A 84 -7.00 12.88 -8.71
N VAL A 85 -7.14 12.77 -7.39
CA VAL A 85 -7.85 11.71 -6.67
C VAL A 85 -9.02 12.28 -5.87
N THR A 86 -8.86 13.49 -5.30
CA THR A 86 -9.88 14.13 -4.48
C THR A 86 -11.21 14.29 -5.23
N GLY A 87 -12.28 13.78 -4.65
CA GLY A 87 -13.64 13.92 -5.19
C GLY A 87 -14.01 12.99 -6.35
N LYS A 88 -13.13 12.04 -6.72
CA LYS A 88 -13.41 11.04 -7.75
C LYS A 88 -13.99 9.74 -7.19
N TRP A 89 -14.67 8.98 -8.03
CA TRP A 89 -15.26 7.70 -7.64
C TRP A 89 -14.28 6.53 -7.82
N GLU A 90 -13.96 5.82 -6.73
CA GLU A 90 -13.16 4.59 -6.72
C GLU A 90 -11.75 4.70 -7.34
N VAL A 91 -11.16 5.89 -7.29
CA VAL A 91 -9.84 6.18 -7.84
C VAL A 91 -8.77 6.05 -6.75
N TYR A 92 -7.60 5.55 -7.12
CA TYR A 92 -6.40 5.60 -6.28
C TYR A 92 -5.16 6.05 -7.05
N LYS A 93 -4.15 6.47 -6.29
CA LYS A 93 -2.82 6.86 -6.78
C LYS A 93 -1.75 6.34 -5.82
N TYR A 94 -0.62 5.91 -6.37
CA TYR A 94 0.56 5.61 -5.59
C TYR A 94 1.44 6.85 -5.43
N ILE A 95 1.95 7.06 -4.22
CA ILE A 95 2.90 8.12 -3.93
C ILE A 95 4.10 7.49 -3.23
N LEU A 96 5.29 7.70 -3.80
CA LEU A 96 6.54 7.26 -3.21
C LEU A 96 7.21 8.44 -2.48
N LEU A 97 7.55 8.26 -1.21
CA LEU A 97 8.24 9.25 -0.39
C LEU A 97 9.39 8.63 0.40
N HIS A 98 10.29 9.50 0.87
CA HIS A 98 11.36 9.16 1.80
C HIS A 98 11.17 10.01 3.07
N THR A 99 11.26 9.37 4.24
CA THR A 99 11.11 10.03 5.56
C THR A 99 12.21 9.57 6.51
N ASP A 100 12.42 10.30 7.61
CA ASP A 100 13.41 9.92 8.62
C ASP A 100 13.07 8.59 9.32
N ALA A 101 11.79 8.25 9.40
CA ALA A 101 11.32 7.00 9.99
C ALA A 101 11.31 5.85 8.99
N VAL A 102 10.90 6.13 7.74
CA VAL A 102 10.76 5.13 6.68
C VAL A 102 11.56 5.53 5.45
N LYS A 103 12.56 4.71 5.09
CA LYS A 103 13.41 4.98 3.92
C LYS A 103 12.59 4.97 2.65
N ASN A 104 11.82 3.92 2.37
CA ASN A 104 10.95 3.83 1.20
C ASN A 104 9.50 3.71 1.64
N LEU A 105 8.77 4.82 1.59
CA LEU A 105 7.37 4.89 1.95
C LEU A 105 6.50 4.87 0.69
N LEU A 106 5.71 3.82 0.52
CA LEU A 106 4.70 3.71 -0.52
C LEU A 106 3.32 4.02 0.08
N ILE A 107 2.75 5.15 -0.30
CA ILE A 107 1.40 5.54 0.11
C ILE A 107 0.43 5.12 -0.99
N VAL A 108 -0.64 4.43 -0.59
CA VAL A 108 -1.81 4.15 -1.45
C VAL A 108 -2.88 5.17 -1.08
N ALA A 109 -2.99 6.24 -1.86
CA ALA A 109 -3.98 7.29 -1.65
C ALA A 109 -5.22 7.00 -2.48
N GLY A 110 -6.29 6.54 -1.84
CA GLY A 110 -7.59 6.32 -2.47
C GLY A 110 -8.55 7.48 -2.23
N SER A 111 -9.40 7.78 -3.22
CA SER A 111 -10.45 8.79 -3.14
C SER A 111 -11.51 8.41 -2.11
N ASP A 112 -11.82 7.12 -2.03
CA ASP A 112 -12.73 6.50 -1.09
C ASP A 112 -12.17 5.16 -0.61
N LYS A 113 -12.92 4.49 0.25
CA LYS A 113 -12.58 3.19 0.81
C LYS A 113 -12.32 2.12 -0.26
N LEU A 114 -13.08 2.09 -1.34
CA LEU A 114 -12.95 1.08 -2.39
C LEU A 114 -11.75 1.38 -3.28
N GLY A 115 -11.51 2.64 -3.64
CA GLY A 115 -10.29 3.08 -4.31
C GLY A 115 -9.03 2.65 -3.54
N THR A 116 -8.98 2.87 -2.23
CA THR A 116 -7.83 2.43 -1.41
C THR A 116 -7.70 0.90 -1.40
N ILE A 117 -8.81 0.17 -1.34
CA ILE A 117 -8.82 -1.31 -1.39
C ILE A 117 -8.32 -1.83 -2.73
N TYR A 118 -8.74 -1.22 -3.85
CA TYR A 118 -8.27 -1.56 -5.19
C TYR A 118 -6.77 -1.30 -5.33
N GLY A 119 -6.28 -0.18 -4.82
CA GLY A 119 -4.84 0.10 -4.77
C GLY A 119 -4.05 -0.94 -3.96
N LEU A 120 -4.59 -1.40 -2.82
CA LEU A 120 -3.94 -2.46 -2.05
C LEU A 120 -3.90 -3.80 -2.82
N PHE A 121 -5.00 -4.21 -3.43
CA PHE A 121 -5.03 -5.46 -4.20
C PHE A 121 -4.20 -5.40 -5.47
N ASN A 122 -4.10 -4.22 -6.11
CA ASN A 122 -3.24 -4.04 -7.26
C ASN A 122 -1.75 -4.20 -6.88
N ILE A 123 -1.34 -3.89 -5.64
CA ILE A 123 0.00 -4.26 -5.16
C ILE A 123 0.17 -5.80 -5.13
N SER A 124 -0.80 -6.56 -4.63
CA SER A 124 -0.75 -8.04 -4.68
C SER A 124 -0.63 -8.55 -6.12
N GLU A 125 -1.39 -7.97 -7.05
CA GLU A 125 -1.34 -8.30 -8.47
C GLU A 125 0.05 -8.03 -9.08
N LEU A 126 0.63 -6.84 -8.82
CA LEU A 126 1.98 -6.49 -9.24
C LEU A 126 3.05 -7.43 -8.68
N CYS A 127 2.81 -8.01 -7.50
CA CYS A 127 3.69 -9.02 -6.92
C CYS A 127 3.59 -10.39 -7.63
N GLY A 128 2.55 -10.58 -8.45
CA GLY A 128 2.26 -11.80 -9.21
C GLY A 128 1.19 -12.68 -8.58
N VAL A 129 0.36 -12.14 -7.68
CA VAL A 129 -0.74 -12.88 -7.05
C VAL A 129 -1.97 -12.76 -7.94
N SER A 130 -2.48 -13.89 -8.39
CA SER A 130 -3.73 -13.93 -9.16
C SER A 130 -4.92 -13.58 -8.27
N PRO A 131 -5.88 -12.76 -8.73
CA PRO A 131 -7.16 -12.55 -8.03
C PRO A 131 -7.92 -13.85 -7.73
N LEU A 132 -7.64 -14.92 -8.49
CA LEU A 132 -8.26 -16.23 -8.34
C LEU A 132 -7.50 -17.16 -7.35
N CYS A 133 -6.48 -16.68 -6.65
CA CYS A 133 -5.70 -17.49 -5.71
C CYS A 133 -6.56 -18.17 -4.62
N TYR A 134 -7.65 -17.52 -4.19
CA TYR A 134 -8.58 -18.08 -3.21
C TYR A 134 -9.76 -18.87 -3.81
N TRP A 135 -10.07 -18.67 -5.09
CA TRP A 135 -11.29 -19.21 -5.71
C TRP A 135 -11.02 -20.37 -6.67
N ALA A 136 -9.80 -20.46 -7.23
CA ALA A 136 -9.42 -21.44 -8.23
C ALA A 136 -8.02 -22.04 -7.96
N ASP A 137 -7.57 -22.01 -6.70
CA ASP A 137 -6.28 -22.57 -6.26
C ASP A 137 -5.06 -22.12 -7.09
N SER A 138 -5.11 -20.89 -7.62
CA SER A 138 -4.00 -20.35 -8.42
C SER A 138 -2.74 -20.26 -7.56
N VAL A 139 -1.65 -20.83 -8.09
CA VAL A 139 -0.35 -20.87 -7.39
C VAL A 139 0.18 -19.46 -7.16
N ILE A 140 0.53 -19.17 -5.90
CA ILE A 140 1.24 -17.94 -5.54
C ILE A 140 2.74 -18.17 -5.76
N PRO A 141 3.42 -17.33 -6.57
CA PRO A 141 4.84 -17.52 -6.87
C PRO A 141 5.69 -17.25 -5.62
N LYS A 142 6.69 -18.10 -5.37
CA LYS A 142 7.68 -17.84 -4.32
C LYS A 142 8.86 -17.05 -4.89
N LYS A 143 9.25 -15.97 -4.22
CA LYS A 143 10.34 -15.07 -4.66
C LYS A 143 11.20 -14.64 -3.47
N ASN A 144 12.52 -14.83 -3.59
CA ASN A 144 13.51 -14.33 -2.63
C ASN A 144 13.76 -12.82 -2.77
N THR A 145 13.39 -12.25 -3.91
CA THR A 145 13.49 -10.81 -4.16
C THR A 145 12.23 -10.36 -4.86
N LEU A 146 11.53 -9.40 -4.26
CA LEU A 146 10.28 -8.85 -4.74
C LEU A 146 10.48 -7.38 -5.07
N LYS A 147 10.48 -7.08 -6.37
CA LYS A 147 10.51 -5.72 -6.91
C LYS A 147 9.25 -5.52 -7.74
N ILE A 148 8.59 -4.40 -7.56
CA ILE A 148 7.42 -4.02 -8.35
C ILE A 148 7.65 -2.69 -9.04
N GLU A 149 7.00 -2.52 -10.19
CA GLU A 149 6.92 -1.25 -10.90
C GLU A 149 5.55 -0.64 -10.64
N ILE A 150 5.52 0.58 -10.14
CA ILE A 150 4.29 1.30 -9.81
C ILE A 150 4.06 2.44 -10.79
N ASP A 151 2.81 2.63 -11.19
CA ASP A 151 2.39 3.84 -11.89
C ASP A 151 1.92 4.88 -10.87
N THR A 152 2.62 6.00 -10.80
CA THR A 152 2.31 7.11 -9.90
C THR A 152 1.20 8.00 -10.43
N LYS A 153 0.64 7.73 -11.63
CA LYS A 153 -0.57 8.39 -12.11
C LYS A 153 -1.79 7.90 -11.34
N ALA A 154 -2.77 8.79 -11.19
CA ALA A 154 -4.08 8.39 -10.68
C ALA A 154 -4.76 7.45 -11.67
N THR A 155 -5.46 6.46 -11.15
CA THR A 155 -6.33 5.59 -11.94
C THR A 155 -7.53 6.36 -12.51
N LYS A 156 -8.21 5.75 -13.46
CA LYS A 156 -9.44 6.30 -14.04
C LYS A 156 -10.63 5.83 -13.22
N GLU A 157 -11.70 6.60 -13.28
CA GLU A 157 -12.99 6.17 -12.73
C GLU A 157 -13.49 4.93 -13.50
N PRO A 158 -14.23 4.04 -12.84
CA PRO A 158 -14.85 2.86 -13.46
C PRO A 158 -15.81 3.18 -14.60
#